data_AF-A0A958H6X0-F1
#
_entry.id   AF-A0A958H6X0-F1
#
_cell.length_a   1.000
_cell.length_b   1.000
_cell.length_c   1.000
_cell.angle_alpha   90.00
_cell.angle_beta   90.00
_cell.angle_gamma   90.00
#
_symmetry.space_group_name_H-M   'P 1'
#
loop_
_entity.id
_entity.type
_entity.pdbx_description
1 polymer ?
#
loop_
_entity_poly.entity_id
_entity_poly.type
_entity_poly.pdbx_seq_one_letter_code
_entity_poly.pdbx_strand_id
1 'polypeptide(L)'
;MTIIHRIAMIGFGTVGQGLAEILVEKGDLLEQQHGVRFQIVAISDLLKGSLYQATGLDPAVLLEVVRRTGKLEDYPVNRGLFTGLDSLETIRRSNADTVVEISWTDVQTGQPAIDHVKAAFENGKNAVLTNKGPVA
;
A
#
# COMPACT_ATOMS: atom_id res chain seq x y z
N MET A 1 3.07 -23.50 -8.24
CA MET A 1 3.61 -22.27 -8.87
C MET A 1 3.09 -21.12 -8.04
N THR A 2 3.97 -20.34 -7.40
CA THR A 2 3.54 -19.19 -6.59
C THR A 2 3.08 -18.05 -7.50
N ILE A 3 1.94 -17.47 -7.18
CA ILE A 3 1.43 -16.24 -7.80
C ILE A 3 1.95 -15.05 -6.99
N ILE A 4 2.54 -14.05 -7.66
CA ILE A 4 2.86 -12.77 -7.02
C ILE A 4 1.64 -11.87 -7.15
N HIS A 5 1.11 -11.40 -6.02
CA HIS A 5 0.00 -10.46 -5.96
C HIS A 5 0.49 -9.10 -5.46
N ARG A 6 0.43 -8.08 -6.31
CA ARG A 6 1.00 -6.76 -6.01
C ARG A 6 -0.04 -5.88 -5.34
N ILE A 7 0.36 -5.21 -4.27
CA ILE A 7 -0.50 -4.31 -3.51
C ILE A 7 0.05 -2.88 -3.48
N ALA A 8 -0.84 -1.91 -3.64
CA ALA A 8 -0.59 -0.51 -3.33
C ALA A 8 -1.33 -0.15 -2.05
N MET A 9 -0.68 0.55 -1.12
CA MET A 9 -1.26 0.92 0.17
C MET A 9 -1.50 2.43 0.23
N ILE A 10 -2.73 2.82 0.49
CA ILE A 10 -3.09 4.24 0.69
C ILE A 10 -3.27 4.44 2.19
N GLY A 11 -2.25 5.04 2.80
CA GLY A 11 -2.05 5.10 4.25
C GLY A 11 -0.96 4.12 4.72
N PHE A 12 -0.11 4.59 5.63
CA PHE A 12 0.91 3.79 6.30
C PHE A 12 0.99 4.12 7.79
N GLY A 13 -0.20 4.27 8.40
CA GLY A 13 -0.39 4.38 9.85
C GLY A 13 -0.36 3.00 10.54
N THR A 14 -1.00 2.88 11.69
CA THR A 14 -1.01 1.64 12.49
C THR A 14 -1.46 0.41 11.70
N VAL A 15 -2.55 0.51 10.94
CA VAL A 15 -3.05 -0.64 10.16
C VAL A 15 -2.10 -1.00 9.02
N GLY A 16 -1.52 -0.01 8.34
CA GLY A 16 -0.60 -0.25 7.23
C GLY A 16 0.71 -0.87 7.70
N GLN A 17 1.25 -0.37 8.81
CA GLN A 17 2.43 -0.95 9.43
C GLN A 17 2.15 -2.37 9.96
N GLY A 18 0.99 -2.60 10.58
CA GLY A 18 0.59 -3.93 11.02
C GLY A 18 0.43 -4.93 9.87
N LEU A 19 -0.08 -4.51 8.71
CA LEU A 19 -0.09 -5.35 7.51
C LEU A 19 1.33 -5.67 7.04
N ALA A 20 2.23 -4.67 6.99
CA ALA A 20 3.62 -4.88 6.62
C ALA A 20 4.32 -5.86 7.59
N GLU A 21 4.10 -5.74 8.90
CA GLU A 21 4.60 -6.66 9.93
C GLU A 21 4.12 -8.10 9.67
N ILE A 22 2.83 -8.29 9.40
CA ILE A 22 2.27 -9.60 9.04
C ILE A 22 2.96 -10.17 7.79
N LEU A 23 3.23 -9.34 6.78
CA LEU A 23 3.91 -9.80 5.56
C LEU A 23 5.38 -10.18 5.82
N VAL A 24 6.07 -9.52 6.76
CA VAL A 24 7.41 -9.94 7.21
C VAL A 24 7.33 -11.28 7.94
N GLU A 25 6.43 -11.42 8.91
CA GLU A 25 6.38 -12.57 9.80
C GLU A 25 5.77 -13.82 9.15
N LYS A 26 4.79 -13.62 8.27
CA LYS A 26 3.91 -14.68 7.75
C LYS A 26 3.86 -14.74 6.23
N GLY A 27 4.61 -13.92 5.50
CA GLY A 27 4.62 -13.93 4.05
C GLY A 27 4.92 -15.31 3.46
N ASP A 28 5.95 -15.99 3.97
CA ASP A 28 6.33 -17.32 3.51
C ASP A 28 5.28 -18.39 3.90
N LEU A 29 4.63 -18.26 5.05
CA LEU A 29 3.53 -19.13 5.46
C LEU A 29 2.32 -18.97 4.53
N LEU A 30 1.94 -17.74 4.19
CA LEU A 30 0.85 -17.44 3.27
C LEU A 30 1.16 -17.99 1.86
N GLU A 31 2.40 -17.85 1.41
CA GLU A 31 2.87 -18.42 0.16
C GLU A 31 2.76 -19.95 0.15
N GLN A 32 3.20 -20.62 1.23
CA GLN A 32 3.11 -22.08 1.35
C GLN A 32 1.66 -22.60 1.41
N GLN A 33 0.78 -21.90 2.14
CA GLN A 33 -0.59 -22.35 2.38
C GLN A 33 -1.54 -22.03 1.23
N HIS A 34 -1.33 -20.90 0.55
CA HIS A 34 -2.26 -20.38 -0.46
C HIS A 34 -1.65 -20.26 -1.86
N GLY A 35 -0.35 -20.49 -2.01
CA GLY A 35 0.35 -20.35 -3.29
C GLY A 35 0.45 -18.90 -3.76
N VAL A 36 0.34 -17.92 -2.85
CA VAL A 36 0.36 -16.49 -3.18
C VAL A 36 1.39 -15.75 -2.32
N ARG A 37 2.26 -14.98 -2.97
CA ARG A 37 3.18 -14.04 -2.32
C ARG A 37 2.68 -12.62 -2.53
N PHE A 38 2.33 -11.93 -1.45
CA PHE A 38 1.95 -10.52 -1.51
C PHE A 38 3.19 -9.64 -1.57
N GLN A 39 3.20 -8.69 -2.51
CA GLN A 39 4.31 -7.77 -2.71
C GLN A 39 3.80 -6.33 -2.64
N ILE A 40 4.33 -5.55 -1.69
CA ILE A 40 4.06 -4.11 -1.64
C ILE A 40 4.84 -3.46 -2.77
N VAL A 41 4.15 -2.79 -3.70
CA VAL A 41 4.81 -2.07 -4.81
C VAL A 41 4.67 -0.56 -4.69
N ALA A 42 3.68 -0.07 -3.94
CA ALA A 42 3.51 1.35 -3.72
C ALA A 42 2.87 1.65 -2.36
N ILE A 43 3.25 2.79 -1.79
CA ILE A 43 2.66 3.35 -0.56
C ILE A 43 2.49 4.85 -0.76
N SER A 44 1.34 5.40 -0.36
CA SER A 44 1.12 6.84 -0.27
C SER A 44 0.50 7.20 1.07
N ASP A 45 1.19 8.01 1.87
CA ASP A 45 0.73 8.49 3.17
C ASP A 45 0.93 10.02 3.26
N LEU A 46 -0.09 10.72 3.73
CA LEU A 46 -0.10 12.20 3.79
C LEU A 46 1.04 12.78 4.62
N LEU A 47 1.46 12.09 5.69
CA LEU A 47 2.46 12.58 6.62
C LEU A 47 3.84 11.99 6.33
N LYS A 48 3.89 10.74 5.86
CA LYS A 48 5.14 10.00 5.67
C LYS A 48 5.70 10.10 4.24
N GLY A 49 4.92 10.60 3.28
CA GLY A 49 5.30 10.67 1.88
C GLY A 49 4.88 9.42 1.10
N SER A 50 5.44 9.24 -0.10
CA SER A 50 5.09 8.14 -0.99
C SER A 50 6.29 7.45 -1.61
N LEU A 51 6.12 6.17 -1.92
CA LEU A 51 7.07 5.32 -2.61
C LEU A 51 6.35 4.50 -3.68
N TYR A 52 7.00 4.31 -4.82
CA TYR A 52 6.60 3.36 -5.84
C TYR A 52 7.82 2.67 -6.42
N GLN A 53 7.80 1.33 -6.44
CA GLN A 53 8.80 0.51 -7.09
C GLN A 53 8.11 -0.71 -7.71
N ALA A 54 8.13 -0.79 -9.04
CA ALA A 54 7.40 -1.82 -9.78
C ALA A 54 7.85 -3.26 -9.46
N THR A 55 9.10 -3.42 -8.99
CA THR A 55 9.70 -4.69 -8.58
C THR A 55 9.47 -5.05 -7.11
N GLY A 56 8.78 -4.20 -6.36
CA GLY A 56 8.47 -4.39 -4.94
C GLY A 56 9.36 -3.58 -3.99
N LEU A 57 8.80 -3.29 -2.82
CA LEU A 57 9.44 -2.66 -1.67
C LEU A 57 9.61 -3.71 -0.57
N ASP A 58 10.70 -3.61 0.19
CA ASP A 58 10.96 -4.50 1.32
C ASP A 58 10.16 -4.03 2.55
N PRO A 59 9.19 -4.83 3.04
CA PRO A 59 8.37 -4.43 4.19
C PRO A 59 9.18 -4.19 5.47
N ALA A 60 10.26 -4.94 5.71
CA ALA A 60 11.10 -4.77 6.89
C ALA A 60 11.85 -3.43 6.86
N VAL A 61 12.39 -3.06 5.68
CA VAL A 61 13.06 -1.77 5.47
C VAL A 61 12.08 -0.61 5.58
N LEU A 62 10.86 -0.76 5.04
CA LEU A 62 9.79 0.24 5.16
C LEU A 62 9.47 0.54 6.64
N LEU A 63 9.30 -0.51 7.44
CA LEU A 63 9.04 -0.41 8.88
C LEU A 63 10.21 0.24 9.62
N GLU A 64 11.44 -0.18 9.34
CA GLU A 64 12.65 0.37 9.99
C GLU A 64 12.80 1.86 9.70
N VAL A 65 12.66 2.26 8.43
CA VAL A 65 12.82 3.65 7.99
C VAL A 65 11.78 4.54 8.66
N VAL A 66 10.50 4.15 8.61
CA VAL A 66 9.43 4.93 9.26
C VAL A 66 9.61 4.99 10.77
N ARG A 67 10.08 3.90 11.42
CA ARG A 67 10.39 3.91 12.85
C ARG A 67 11.51 4.90 13.20
N ARG A 68 12.54 4.99 12.34
CA ARG A 68 13.73 5.81 12.58
C ARG A 68 13.52 7.29 12.26
N THR A 69 12.85 7.60 11.15
CA THR A 69 12.78 8.97 10.62
C THR A 69 11.36 9.51 10.49
N GLY A 70 10.35 8.64 10.53
CA GLY A 70 8.95 9.01 10.29
C GLY A 70 8.62 9.30 8.82
N LYS A 71 9.56 9.11 7.88
CA LYS A 71 9.39 9.43 6.46
C LYS A 71 9.72 8.24 5.57
N LEU A 72 8.78 7.85 4.71
CA LEU A 72 8.97 6.80 3.70
C LEU A 72 10.03 7.20 2.66
N GLU A 73 10.17 8.49 2.37
CA GLU A 73 11.13 9.00 1.38
C GLU A 73 12.60 8.78 1.76
N ASP A 74 12.88 8.43 3.02
CA ASP A 74 14.22 8.01 3.47
C ASP A 74 14.53 6.54 3.15
N TYR A 75 13.66 5.86 2.39
CA TYR A 75 13.90 4.50 1.90
C TYR A 75 15.12 4.46 0.97
N PRO A 76 15.98 3.43 1.05
CA PRO A 76 17.20 3.36 0.25
C PRO A 76 16.95 3.54 -1.25
N VAL A 77 17.51 4.61 -1.81
CA VAL A 77 17.35 4.95 -3.22
C VAL A 77 18.04 3.89 -4.09
N ASN A 78 17.29 3.38 -5.06
CA ASN A 78 17.79 2.47 -6.07
C ASN A 78 17.14 2.78 -7.43
N ARG A 79 17.61 2.11 -8.49
CA ARG A 79 17.09 2.32 -9.83
C ARG A 79 15.63 1.86 -9.92
N GLY A 80 14.73 2.79 -10.24
CA GLY A 80 13.31 2.51 -10.45
C GLY A 80 12.42 2.80 -9.24
N LEU A 81 13.00 3.34 -8.16
CA LEU A 81 12.25 3.92 -7.05
C LEU A 81 11.75 5.33 -7.44
N PHE A 82 10.46 5.58 -7.20
CA PHE A 82 9.81 6.88 -7.39
C PHE A 82 9.20 7.34 -6.07
N THR A 83 9.26 8.64 -5.80
CA THR A 83 8.62 9.31 -4.65
C THR A 83 7.72 10.46 -5.13
N GLY A 84 6.92 11.02 -4.23
CA GLY A 84 6.15 12.25 -4.47
C GLY A 84 4.85 12.08 -5.26
N LEU A 85 4.41 10.85 -5.52
CA LEU A 85 3.06 10.60 -6.04
C LEU A 85 2.02 10.85 -4.95
N ASP A 86 0.90 11.49 -5.30
CA ASP A 86 -0.27 11.52 -4.40
C ASP A 86 -1.02 10.17 -4.37
N SER A 87 -2.09 10.07 -3.59
CA SER A 87 -2.84 8.81 -3.46
C SER A 87 -3.50 8.36 -4.78
N LEU A 88 -4.07 9.30 -5.55
CA LEU A 88 -4.73 8.98 -6.83
C LEU A 88 -3.70 8.67 -7.92
N GLU A 89 -2.59 9.39 -7.98
CA GLU A 89 -1.47 9.07 -8.86
C GLU A 89 -0.86 7.71 -8.52
N THR A 90 -0.70 7.40 -7.24
CA THR A 90 -0.24 6.08 -6.77
C THR A 90 -1.18 4.97 -7.25
N ILE A 91 -2.49 5.17 -7.11
CA ILE A 91 -3.50 4.22 -7.61
C ILE A 91 -3.45 4.09 -9.12
N ARG A 92 -3.33 5.18 -9.89
CA ARG A 92 -3.38 5.13 -11.35
C ARG A 92 -2.09 4.60 -11.98
N ARG A 93 -0.93 4.98 -11.45
CA ARG A 93 0.39 4.76 -12.09
C ARG A 93 1.12 3.51 -11.62
N SER A 94 0.77 2.96 -10.45
CA SER A 94 1.40 1.73 -9.96
C SER A 94 0.99 0.51 -10.79
N ASN A 95 1.82 -0.53 -10.75
CA ASN A 95 1.49 -1.86 -11.29
C ASN A 95 0.77 -2.77 -10.26
N ALA A 96 0.10 -2.19 -9.26
CA ALA A 96 -0.60 -2.96 -8.24
C ALA A 96 -1.85 -3.66 -8.80
N ASP A 97 -2.10 -4.88 -8.34
CA ASP A 97 -3.30 -5.68 -8.62
C ASP A 97 -4.45 -5.34 -7.65
N THR A 98 -4.11 -4.94 -6.43
CA THR A 98 -5.05 -4.49 -5.39
C THR A 98 -4.61 -3.19 -4.75
N VAL A 99 -5.56 -2.28 -4.54
CA VAL A 99 -5.42 -1.10 -3.67
C VAL A 99 -5.94 -1.46 -2.28
N VAL A 100 -5.09 -1.31 -1.28
CA VAL A 100 -5.40 -1.45 0.14
C VAL A 100 -5.64 -0.05 0.70
N GLU A 101 -6.90 0.32 0.86
CA GLU A 101 -7.38 1.61 1.33
C GLU A 101 -7.48 1.58 2.87
N ILE A 102 -6.51 2.26 3.50
CA ILE A 102 -6.32 2.29 4.96
C ILE A 102 -5.95 3.71 5.40
N SER A 103 -6.46 4.71 4.68
CA SER A 103 -6.33 6.11 5.07
C SER A 103 -7.32 6.45 6.18
N TRP A 104 -7.22 7.67 6.70
CA TRP A 104 -8.14 8.14 7.74
C TRP A 104 -9.58 8.18 7.20
N THR A 105 -10.54 7.94 8.09
CA THR A 105 -11.96 7.91 7.71
C THR A 105 -12.60 9.27 7.91
N ASP A 106 -13.11 9.86 6.82
CA ASP A 106 -14.17 10.87 6.92
C ASP A 106 -15.52 10.17 7.00
N VAL A 107 -16.13 10.17 8.19
CA VAL A 107 -17.46 9.56 8.40
C VAL A 107 -18.61 10.42 7.86
N GLN A 108 -18.37 11.70 7.57
CA GLN A 108 -19.40 12.60 7.05
C GLN A 108 -19.53 12.47 5.55
N THR A 109 -18.40 12.42 4.85
CA THR A 109 -18.38 12.43 3.38
C THR A 109 -17.95 11.10 2.76
N GLY A 110 -17.28 10.23 3.52
CA GLY A 110 -16.63 9.03 2.99
C GLY A 110 -15.38 9.30 2.14
N GLN A 111 -15.01 10.58 1.93
CA GLN A 111 -13.84 10.97 1.15
C GLN A 111 -12.55 10.99 2.00
N PRO A 112 -11.36 10.85 1.38
CA PRO A 112 -11.10 10.56 -0.04
C PRO A 112 -11.26 9.08 -0.43
N ALA A 113 -11.68 8.21 0.50
CA ALA A 113 -11.68 6.76 0.30
C ALA A 113 -12.62 6.30 -0.83
N ILE A 114 -13.77 6.96 -1.02
CA ILE A 114 -14.65 6.70 -2.18
C ILE A 114 -13.91 6.93 -3.50
N ASP A 115 -13.19 8.04 -3.62
CA ASP A 115 -12.44 8.37 -4.84
C ASP A 115 -11.26 7.40 -5.06
N HIS A 116 -10.63 6.92 -3.98
CA HIS A 116 -9.63 5.87 -4.07
C HIS A 116 -10.20 4.57 -4.65
N VAL A 117 -11.38 4.13 -4.17
CA VAL A 117 -12.05 2.92 -4.65
C VAL A 117 -12.47 3.06 -6.11
N LYS A 118 -13.06 4.21 -6.49
CA LYS A 118 -13.40 4.49 -7.88
C LYS A 118 -12.17 4.44 -8.78
N ALA A 119 -11.10 5.12 -8.39
CA ALA A 119 -9.84 5.11 -9.14
C ALA A 119 -9.25 3.70 -9.27
N ALA A 120 -9.36 2.85 -8.24
CA ALA A 120 -8.93 1.46 -8.32
C ALA A 120 -9.70 0.70 -9.40
N PHE A 121 -11.03 0.76 -9.39
CA PHE A 121 -11.88 0.08 -10.36
C PHE A 121 -11.71 0.61 -11.79
N GLU A 122 -11.62 1.92 -11.97
CA GLU A 122 -11.35 2.56 -13.26
C GLU A 122 -10.02 2.11 -13.87
N ASN A 123 -9.06 1.65 -13.05
CA ASN A 123 -7.76 1.15 -13.47
C ASN A 123 -7.65 -0.38 -13.42
N GLY A 124 -8.78 -1.10 -13.31
CA GLY A 124 -8.83 -2.56 -13.35
C GLY A 124 -8.23 -3.24 -12.11
N LYS A 125 -8.20 -2.54 -10.97
CA LYS A 125 -7.63 -3.03 -9.70
C LYS A 125 -8.72 -3.41 -8.72
N ASN A 126 -8.43 -4.39 -7.88
CA ASN A 126 -9.29 -4.69 -6.74
C ASN A 126 -9.15 -3.61 -5.66
N ALA A 127 -10.14 -3.47 -4.79
CA ALA A 127 -10.08 -2.61 -3.62
C ALA A 127 -10.36 -3.42 -2.34
N VAL A 128 -9.52 -3.24 -1.33
CA VAL A 128 -9.73 -3.76 0.03
C VAL A 128 -9.65 -2.58 0.98
N LEU A 129 -10.65 -2.41 1.84
CA LEU A 129 -10.78 -1.25 2.71
C LEU A 129 -11.04 -1.67 4.15
N THR A 130 -10.36 -1.03 5.10
CA THR A 130 -10.79 -1.05 6.52
C THR A 130 -11.69 0.12 6.87
N ASN A 131 -11.73 1.12 5.98
CA ASN A 131 -12.51 2.33 6.14
C ASN A 131 -14.01 2.02 6.01
N LYS A 132 -14.80 2.37 7.02
CA LYS A 132 -16.26 2.14 7.02
C LYS A 132 -17.04 3.26 6.33
N GLY A 133 -16.43 4.43 6.12
CA GLY A 133 -17.07 5.60 5.52
C GLY A 133 -17.63 5.37 4.10
N PRO A 134 -16.91 4.72 3.17
CA PRO A 134 -17.41 4.45 1.82
C PRO A 134 -18.66 3.55 1.74
N VAL A 135 -18.99 2.84 2.81
CA VAL A 135 -20.08 1.85 2.86
C VAL A 135 -21.15 2.18 3.91
N ALA A 136 -20.97 3.29 4.66
CA ALA A 136 -21.90 3.79 5.66
C ALA A 136 -22.86 4.81 5.05
#